data_AF-A0A540KVA5-F1
#
_entry.id   AF-A0A540KVA5-F1
#
_cell.length_a   1.000
_cell.length_b   1.000
_cell.length_c   1.000
_cell.angle_alpha   90.00
_cell.angle_beta   90.00
_cell.angle_gamma   90.00
#
_symmetry.space_group_name_H-M   'P 1'
#
loop_
_entity.id
_entity.type
_entity.pdbx_description
1 polymer ?
#
loop_
_entity_poly.entity_id
_entity_poly.type
_entity_poly.pdbx_seq_one_letter_code
_entity_poly.pdbx_strand_id
1 'polypeptide(L)'
;MPNAIFTKGFATSALLILCGVVSESTNHLMRECSYSRGMWLASPLGIPHPAPRSRSFLEVLLKWATKLIQNNFEICLMIMWAIWSARNDHMWNDKMESPNLVMA
;
A
#
# COMPACT_ATOMS: atom_id res chain seq x y z
N MET A 1 -16.23 19.48 -33.11
CA MET A 1 -16.08 18.64 -31.90
C MET A 1 -15.06 17.56 -32.17
N PRO A 2 -13.87 17.60 -31.52
CA PRO A 2 -13.03 16.42 -31.40
C PRO A 2 -12.68 16.10 -29.94
N ASN A 3 -12.89 14.83 -29.61
CA ASN A 3 -12.29 13.95 -28.60
C ASN A 3 -11.13 14.53 -27.74
N ALA A 4 -11.40 14.77 -26.46
CA ALA A 4 -10.37 14.90 -25.43
C ALA A 4 -10.28 13.61 -24.60
N ILE A 5 -9.95 12.49 -25.25
CA ILE A 5 -9.74 11.17 -24.62
C ILE A 5 -8.26 11.01 -24.15
N PHE A 6 -7.43 12.07 -24.24
CA PHE A 6 -5.98 12.01 -23.99
C PHE A 6 -5.46 12.94 -22.88
N THR A 7 -6.24 13.22 -21.84
CA THR A 7 -5.81 14.12 -20.72
C THR A 7 -5.39 13.44 -19.43
N LYS A 8 -5.27 12.10 -19.39
CA LYS A 8 -4.49 11.45 -18.32
C LYS A 8 -3.25 10.86 -18.96
N GLY A 9 -2.22 11.71 -19.00
CA GLY A 9 -0.93 11.42 -19.62
C GLY A 9 -0.41 10.06 -19.18
N PHE A 10 -0.07 9.24 -20.18
CA PHE A 10 0.87 8.14 -20.06
C PHE A 10 2.21 8.71 -19.57
N ALA A 11 2.36 8.88 -18.26
CA ALA A 11 3.67 8.90 -17.64
C ALA A 11 4.05 7.45 -17.34
N THR A 12 4.70 6.80 -18.30
CA THR A 12 5.40 5.51 -18.17
C THR A 12 6.62 5.60 -17.25
N SER A 13 6.52 6.38 -16.17
CA SER A 13 7.61 6.71 -15.26
C SER A 13 7.15 6.35 -13.87
N ALA A 14 7.60 5.20 -13.36
CA ALA A 14 7.69 4.88 -11.93
C ALA A 14 6.67 5.63 -11.05
N LEU A 15 5.41 5.20 -11.01
CA LEU A 15 4.35 5.90 -10.30
C LEU A 15 4.75 6.06 -8.81
N LEU A 16 5.12 7.26 -8.38
CA LEU A 16 5.56 7.55 -7.01
C LEU A 16 4.36 7.94 -6.13
N ILE A 17 3.30 7.14 -6.11
CA ILE A 17 1.97 7.64 -5.74
C ILE A 17 1.84 8.02 -4.26
N LEU A 18 2.27 7.14 -3.34
CA LEU A 18 2.05 7.39 -1.90
C LEU A 18 3.22 8.06 -1.19
N CYS A 19 4.46 7.65 -1.48
CA CYS A 19 5.62 8.20 -0.80
C CYS A 19 6.33 9.30 -1.58
N GLY A 20 6.13 9.39 -2.90
CA GLY A 20 6.86 10.36 -3.74
C GLY A 20 8.34 10.06 -3.96
N VAL A 21 8.89 8.90 -3.51
CA VAL A 21 10.34 8.67 -3.46
C VAL A 21 10.83 7.51 -4.33
N VAL A 22 10.14 6.36 -4.35
CA VAL A 22 10.59 5.15 -5.05
C VAL A 22 9.51 4.63 -5.99
N SER A 23 9.90 4.13 -7.17
CA SER A 23 9.00 3.47 -8.13
C SER A 23 8.12 2.45 -7.41
N GLU A 24 6.81 2.58 -7.56
CA GLU A 24 5.88 1.68 -6.90
C GLU A 24 6.04 0.24 -7.41
N SER A 25 6.27 -0.65 -6.46
CA SER A 25 6.18 -2.11 -6.62
C SER A 25 5.30 -2.63 -5.49
N THR A 26 4.74 -3.83 -5.62
CA THR A 26 3.94 -4.43 -4.54
C THR A 26 4.72 -4.52 -3.23
N ASN A 27 6.02 -4.83 -3.28
CA ASN A 27 6.90 -4.82 -2.11
C ASN A 27 7.00 -3.43 -1.49
N HIS A 28 7.28 -2.43 -2.32
CA HIS A 28 7.39 -1.06 -1.86
C HIS A 28 6.06 -0.58 -1.25
N LEU A 29 4.97 -0.69 -2.01
CA LEU A 29 3.63 -0.27 -1.62
C LEU A 29 3.18 -0.93 -0.32
N MET A 30 3.37 -2.23 -0.14
CA MET A 30 2.80 -2.93 1.02
C MET A 30 3.71 -2.95 2.25
N ARG A 31 5.02 -2.70 2.10
CA ARG A 31 5.99 -2.90 3.21
C ARG A 31 6.99 -1.77 3.40
N GLU A 32 7.55 -1.22 2.32
CA GLU A 32 8.71 -0.33 2.40
C GLU A 32 8.34 1.16 2.38
N CYS A 33 7.20 1.47 1.76
CA CYS A 33 6.62 2.79 1.67
C CYS A 33 6.44 3.39 3.07
N SER A 34 6.87 4.63 3.27
CA SER A 34 6.74 5.35 4.54
C SER A 34 5.27 5.45 4.99
N TYR A 35 4.35 5.69 4.06
CA TYR A 35 2.91 5.67 4.30
C TYR A 35 2.46 4.34 4.90
N SER A 36 2.78 3.25 4.21
CA SER A 36 2.36 1.90 4.60
C SER A 36 2.99 1.46 5.91
N ARG A 37 4.26 1.82 6.16
CA ARG A 37 4.91 1.63 7.46
C ARG A 37 4.15 2.35 8.57
N GLY A 38 3.67 3.58 8.31
CA GLY A 38 2.80 4.31 9.23
C GLY A 38 1.51 3.57 9.53
N MET A 39 0.82 3.08 8.50
CA MET A 39 -0.42 2.28 8.65
C MET A 39 -0.19 1.02 9.48
N TRP A 40 0.89 0.27 9.21
CA TRP A 40 1.21 -0.93 9.97
C TRP A 40 1.57 -0.63 11.44
N LEU A 41 2.33 0.42 11.70
CA LEU A 41 2.72 0.83 13.06
C LEU A 41 1.53 1.31 13.89
N ALA A 42 0.56 1.96 13.26
CA ALA A 42 -0.66 2.41 13.93
C ALA A 42 -1.69 1.27 14.11
N SER A 43 -1.54 0.16 13.38
CA SER A 43 -2.41 -0.99 13.54
C SER A 43 -2.13 -1.77 14.84
N PRO A 44 -3.12 -2.53 15.36
CA PRO A 44 -2.92 -3.42 16.52
C PRO A 44 -1.85 -4.49 16.31
N LEU A 45 -1.46 -4.75 15.06
CA LEU A 45 -0.43 -5.74 14.73
C LEU A 45 0.99 -5.15 14.85
N GLY A 46 1.14 -3.83 14.70
CA GLY A 46 2.42 -3.12 14.84
C GLY A 46 3.54 -3.56 13.88
N ILE A 47 3.24 -4.26 12.78
CA ILE A 47 4.27 -5.04 12.07
C ILE A 47 5.08 -4.16 11.10
N PRO A 48 6.40 -4.07 11.33
CA PRO A 48 7.28 -4.52 10.27
C PRO A 48 8.33 -5.46 10.86
N HIS A 49 8.05 -6.77 10.88
CA HIS A 49 9.14 -7.73 11.01
C HIS A 49 10.05 -7.51 9.81
N PRO A 50 11.39 -7.35 9.99
CA PRO A 50 12.30 -7.15 8.88
C PRO A 50 12.47 -8.49 8.17
N ALA A 51 11.44 -8.96 7.45
CA ALA A 51 11.69 -9.90 6.39
C ALA A 51 12.68 -9.21 5.43
N PRO A 52 13.74 -9.90 4.98
CA PRO A 52 14.72 -9.32 4.09
C PRO A 52 14.02 -8.61 2.93
N ARG A 53 14.54 -7.44 2.51
CA ARG A 53 14.00 -6.71 1.34
C ARG A 53 14.01 -7.57 0.07
N SER A 54 14.83 -8.61 0.04
CA SER A 54 14.89 -9.61 -1.04
C SER A 54 13.68 -10.54 -1.12
N ARG A 55 12.84 -10.64 -0.08
CA ARG A 55 11.64 -11.51 -0.11
C ARG A 55 10.46 -10.80 -0.73
N SER A 56 9.79 -11.49 -1.64
CA SER A 56 8.56 -11.01 -2.24
C SER A 56 7.45 -10.85 -1.19
N PHE A 57 6.57 -9.87 -1.41
CA PHE A 57 5.44 -9.63 -0.53
C PHE A 57 4.51 -10.85 -0.47
N LEU A 58 4.38 -11.59 -1.58
CA LEU A 58 3.60 -12.83 -1.64
C LEU A 58 4.13 -13.89 -0.66
N GLU A 59 5.44 -14.11 -0.61
CA GLU A 59 6.05 -15.02 0.37
C GLU A 59 5.79 -14.58 1.82
N VAL A 60 5.84 -13.27 2.07
CA VAL A 60 5.54 -12.71 3.39
C VAL A 60 4.08 -12.95 3.76
N LEU A 61 3.15 -12.72 2.82
CA LEU A 61 1.72 -12.95 3.01
C LEU A 61 1.40 -14.42 3.28
N LEU A 62 1.99 -15.35 2.52
CA LEU A 62 1.83 -16.79 2.73
C LEU A 62 2.36 -17.22 4.11
N LYS A 63 3.47 -16.62 4.55
CA LYS A 63 4.00 -16.84 5.90
C LYS A 63 3.03 -16.30 6.97
N TRP A 64 2.41 -15.15 6.75
CA TRP A 64 1.40 -14.62 7.67
C TRP A 64 0.15 -15.51 7.72
N ALA A 65 -0.34 -15.98 6.58
CA ALA A 65 -1.49 -16.88 6.50
C ALA A 65 -1.29 -18.19 7.29
N THR A 66 -0.04 -18.66 7.41
CA THR A 66 0.30 -19.90 8.13
C THR A 66 0.70 -19.70 9.59
N LYS A 67 0.94 -18.45 10.03
CA LYS A 67 1.50 -18.14 11.37
C LYS A 67 0.60 -17.27 12.23
N LEU A 68 -0.24 -16.44 11.62
CA LEU A 68 -1.19 -15.61 12.35
C LEU A 68 -2.44 -16.41 12.70
N ILE A 69 -3.01 -16.12 13.87
CA ILE A 69 -4.39 -16.52 14.16
C ILE A 69 -5.33 -15.78 13.20
N GLN A 70 -6.50 -16.37 12.95
CA GLN A 70 -7.47 -15.87 11.96
C GLN A 70 -7.76 -14.36 12.11
N ASN A 71 -8.10 -13.90 13.32
CA ASN A 71 -8.39 -12.48 13.58
C ASN A 71 -7.23 -11.55 13.19
N ASN A 72 -5.98 -11.96 13.46
CA ASN A 72 -4.81 -11.15 13.12
C ASN A 72 -4.55 -11.16 11.60
N PHE A 73 -4.84 -12.28 10.93
CA PHE A 73 -4.73 -12.35 9.47
C PHE A 73 -5.81 -11.50 8.77
N GLU A 74 -7.03 -11.46 9.31
CA GLU A 74 -8.10 -10.59 8.84
C GLU A 74 -7.69 -9.11 8.96
N ILE A 75 -7.13 -8.70 10.10
CA ILE A 75 -6.60 -7.34 10.28
C ILE A 75 -5.48 -7.06 9.26
N CYS A 76 -4.57 -8.00 8.98
CA CYS A 76 -3.57 -7.85 7.92
C CYS A 76 -4.20 -7.55 6.56
N LEU A 77 -5.23 -8.31 6.16
CA LEU A 77 -5.92 -8.12 4.89
C LEU A 77 -6.63 -6.76 4.83
N MET A 78 -7.24 -6.32 5.93
CA MET A 78 -7.88 -5.01 6.02
C MET A 78 -6.88 -3.85 5.86
N ILE A 79 -5.70 -3.95 6.48
CA ILE A 79 -4.64 -2.94 6.32
C ILE A 79 -4.13 -2.91 4.88
N MET A 80 -3.92 -4.08 4.26
CA MET A 80 -3.53 -4.18 2.85
C MET A 80 -4.57 -3.53 1.93
N TRP A 81 -5.85 -3.78 2.20
CA TRP A 81 -6.95 -3.17 1.47
C TRP A 81 -6.98 -1.64 1.63
N ALA A 82 -6.77 -1.14 2.85
CA ALA A 82 -6.71 0.29 3.13
C ALA A 82 -5.56 0.97 2.40
N ILE A 83 -4.36 0.38 2.40
CA ILE A 83 -3.20 0.89 1.67
C ILE A 83 -3.48 0.94 0.16
N TRP A 84 -4.04 -0.14 -0.39
CA TRP A 84 -4.38 -0.22 -1.82
C TRP A 84 -5.46 0.80 -2.21
N SER A 85 -6.49 0.94 -1.37
CA SER A 85 -7.58 1.90 -1.57
C SER A 85 -7.04 3.34 -1.55
N ALA A 86 -6.26 3.72 -0.54
CA ALA A 86 -5.65 5.05 -0.45
C ALA A 86 -4.76 5.38 -1.66
N ARG A 87 -4.00 4.40 -2.14
CA ARG A 87 -3.20 4.54 -3.37
C ARG A 87 -4.09 4.79 -4.58
N ASN A 88 -5.20 4.07 -4.71
CA ASN A 88 -6.12 4.26 -5.82
C ASN A 88 -6.86 5.59 -5.73
N ASP A 89 -7.27 6.02 -4.54
CA ASP A 89 -7.89 7.34 -4.38
C ASP A 89 -6.92 8.46 -4.77
N HIS A 90 -5.65 8.35 -4.40
CA HIS A 90 -4.63 9.29 -4.84
C HIS A 90 -4.43 9.26 -6.36
N MET A 91 -4.39 8.08 -6.99
CA MET A 91 -4.19 7.96 -8.45
C MET A 91 -5.39 8.45 -9.27
N TRP A 92 -6.63 8.19 -8.82
CA TRP A 92 -7.83 8.47 -9.60
C TRP A 92 -8.48 9.82 -9.27
N ASN A 93 -8.43 10.24 -7.99
CA ASN A 93 -9.15 11.40 -7.46
C ASN A 93 -8.23 12.56 -7.02
N ASP A 94 -6.89 12.41 -7.10
CA ASP A 94 -5.90 13.40 -6.64
C ASP A 94 -6.08 13.79 -5.15
N LYS A 95 -6.71 12.90 -4.37
CA LYS A 95 -6.96 13.08 -2.94
C LYS A 95 -5.93 12.27 -2.15
N MET A 96 -5.08 12.95 -1.41
CA MET A 96 -4.20 12.33 -0.43
C MET A 96 -4.90 12.31 0.92
N GLU A 97 -5.55 11.18 1.27
CA GLU A 97 -6.08 11.00 2.61
C GLU A 97 -4.95 10.63 3.57
N SER A 98 -4.86 11.35 4.69
CA SER A 98 -3.83 11.11 5.69
C SER A 98 -4.06 9.75 6.39
N PRO A 99 -3.00 8.97 6.70
CA PRO A 99 -3.12 7.65 7.35
C PRO A 99 -4.06 7.63 8.57
N ASN A 100 -4.07 8.71 9.34
CA ASN A 100 -4.85 8.82 10.58
C ASN A 100 -6.37 8.86 10.37
N LEU A 101 -6.85 9.24 9.18
CA LEU A 101 -8.29 9.32 8.88
C LEU A 101 -8.86 7.97 8.41
N VAL A 102 -8.02 7.08 7.86
CA VAL A 102 -8.44 5.77 7.35
C VAL A 102 -8.51 4.72 8.45
N MET A 103 -7.81 4.95 9.58
CA MET A 103 -7.74 4.02 10.71
C MET A 103 -8.63 4.41 11.90
N ALA A 104 -9.42 5.48 11.77
CA ALA A 104 -10.41 5.92 12.77
C ALA A 104 -11.74 5.19 12.56
#